data_AF-A0A839VAU1-F1
#
_entry.id   AF-A0A839VAU1-F1
#
_cell.length_a   1.000
_cell.length_b   1.000
_cell.length_c   1.000
_cell.angle_alpha   90.00
_cell.angle_beta   90.00
_cell.angle_gamma   90.00
#
_symmetry.space_group_name_H-M   'P 1'
#
loop_
_entity.id
_entity.type
_entity.pdbx_description
1 polymer ?
#
loop_
_entity_poly.entity_id
_entity_poly.type
_entity_poly.pdbx_seq_one_letter_code
_entity_poly.pdbx_strand_id
1 'polypeptide(L)' 'MSGFDKRVTSYEEAMDGIESGMTVIAGGFGLCGIPENLIAEIKRRG' A
#
# COMPACT_ATOMS: atom_id res chain seq x y z
N MET A 1 22.49 10.16 14.11
CA MET A 1 21.41 9.26 14.56
C MET A 1 20.85 8.59 13.33
N SER A 2 20.95 7.27 13.21
CA SER A 2 20.21 6.54 12.18
C SER A 2 18.72 6.70 12.48
N GLY A 3 17.94 7.21 11.54
CA GLY A 3 16.49 7.37 11.70
C GLY A 3 15.78 6.04 11.96
N PHE A 4 14.55 6.12 12.46
CA PHE A 4 13.69 4.95 12.64
C PHE A 4 13.43 4.27 11.30
N ASP A 5 13.83 3.00 11.16
CA ASP A 5 13.55 2.22 9.95
C ASP A 5 12.07 1.81 9.95
N LYS A 6 11.35 2.19 8.89
CA LYS A 6 9.93 1.90 8.69
C LYS A 6 9.70 0.90 7.56
N ARG A 7 10.76 0.26 7.06
CA ARG A 7 10.62 -0.81 6.06
C ARG A 7 9.87 -1.99 6.68
N VAL A 8 8.98 -2.55 5.89
CA VAL A 8 8.19 -3.74 6.19
C VAL A 8 8.49 -4.80 5.14
N THR A 9 8.24 -6.07 5.46
CA THR A 9 8.69 -7.21 4.63
C THR A 9 7.60 -7.77 3.72
N SER A 10 6.36 -7.32 3.89
CA SER A 10 5.21 -7.78 3.09
C SER A 10 4.21 -6.67 2.82
N TYR A 11 3.40 -6.83 1.76
CA TYR A 11 2.29 -5.91 1.48
C TYR A 11 1.16 -6.03 2.51
N GLU A 12 1.02 -7.20 3.14
CA GLU A 12 0.07 -7.40 4.23
C GLU A 12 0.41 -6.53 5.43
N GLU A 13 1.69 -6.53 5.85
CA GLU A 13 2.22 -5.69 6.93
C GLU A 13 2.13 -4.19 6.57
N ALA A 14 2.40 -3.83 5.32
CA ALA A 14 2.27 -2.45 4.83
C ALA A 14 0.82 -1.92 4.89
N MET A 15 -0.15 -2.83 4.89
CA MET A 15 -1.60 -2.55 4.84
C MET A 15 -2.29 -2.90 6.17
N ASP A 16 -1.53 -3.04 7.26
CA ASP A 16 -2.11 -3.22 8.58
C ASP A 16 -3.01 -2.03 8.95
N GLY A 17 -4.22 -2.31 9.43
CA GLY A 17 -5.22 -1.30 9.77
C GLY A 17 -6.03 -0.70 8.61
N ILE A 18 -5.87 -1.16 7.36
CA ILE A 18 -6.79 -0.76 6.28
C ILE A 18 -8.15 -1.44 6.45
N GLU A 19 -9.24 -0.68 6.34
CA GLU A 19 -10.61 -1.18 6.55
C GLU A 19 -11.57 -0.71 5.43
N SER A 20 -12.68 -1.42 5.28
CA SER A 20 -13.74 -1.04 4.35
C SER A 20 -14.32 0.34 4.68
N GLY A 21 -14.57 1.15 3.64
CA GLY A 21 -15.12 2.50 3.79
C GLY A 21 -14.07 3.61 3.99
N MET A 22 -12.79 3.27 4.10
CA MET A 22 -11.72 4.27 4.06
C MET A 22 -11.59 4.92 2.68
N THR A 23 -11.27 6.22 2.66
CA THR A 23 -10.86 6.90 1.42
C THR A 23 -9.36 6.71 1.22
N VAL A 24 -8.97 6.08 0.11
CA VAL A 24 -7.57 5.83 -0.24
C VAL A 24 -7.13 6.79 -1.33
N ILE A 25 -5.98 7.44 -1.15
CA ILE A 25 -5.32 8.24 -2.19
C ILE A 25 -4.21 7.40 -2.80
N ALA A 26 -4.29 7.16 -4.11
CA ALA A 26 -3.28 6.42 -4.87
C ALA A 26 -2.67 7.31 -5.95
N GLY A 27 -1.33 7.30 -6.07
CA GLY A 27 -0.61 8.00 -7.13
C GLY A 27 -0.55 7.22 -8.45
N GLY A 28 -0.08 7.89 -9.51
CA GLY A 28 0.17 7.33 -10.84
C GLY A 28 -0.45 8.13 -11.99
N PHE A 29 0.04 7.93 -13.21
CA PHE A 29 -0.54 8.50 -14.45
C PHE A 29 -0.67 7.41 -15.52
N GLY A 30 -1.91 7.04 -15.87
CA GLY A 30 -2.16 5.86 -16.70
C GLY A 30 -1.63 4.61 -15.99
N LEU A 31 -0.58 4.00 -16.54
CA LEU A 31 0.14 2.87 -15.92
C LEU A 31 1.51 3.29 -15.35
N CYS A 32 1.95 4.53 -15.56
CA CYS A 32 3.23 5.01 -15.07
C CYS A 32 3.14 5.36 -13.58
N GLY A 33 3.99 4.72 -12.75
CA GLY A 33 4.13 5.06 -11.33
C GLY A 33 2.96 4.64 -10.43
N ILE A 34 2.14 3.66 -10.86
CA ILE A 34 1.09 3.10 -10.00
C ILE A 34 1.70 2.20 -8.91
N PRO A 35 1.12 2.15 -7.70
CA PRO A 35 1.55 1.23 -6.65
C PRO A 35 0.99 -0.18 -6.91
N GLU A 36 1.44 -0.80 -8.01
CA GLU A 36 0.86 -2.04 -8.57
C GLU A 36 0.67 -3.17 -7.55
N ASN A 37 1.65 -3.39 -6.69
CA ASN A 37 1.60 -4.48 -5.72
C ASN A 37 0.66 -4.20 -4.55
N LEU A 38 0.51 -2.93 -4.16
CA LEU A 38 -0.45 -2.51 -3.14
C LEU A 38 -1.89 -2.59 -3.67
N ILE A 39 -2.10 -2.26 -4.95
CA ILE A 39 -3.39 -2.46 -5.63
C ILE A 39 -3.73 -3.95 -5.70
N ALA A 40 -2.76 -4.80 -6.04
CA ALA A 40 -2.94 -6.24 -6.06
C ALA A 40 -3.29 -6.80 -4.67
N GLU A 41 -2.68 -6.28 -3.61
CA GLU A 41 -2.99 -6.66 -2.23
C GLU A 41 -4.39 -6.24 -1.80
N ILE A 42 -4.84 -5.02 -2.12
CA ILE A 42 -6.24 -4.61 -1.90
C ILE A 42 -7.19 -5.58 -2.62
N LYS A 43 -6.94 -5.84 -3.91
CA LYS A 43 -7.75 -6.78 -4.70
C LYS A 43 -7.78 -8.19 -4.09
N ARG A 44 -6.68 -8.64 -3.48
CA ARG A 44 -6.61 -9.94 -2.80
C ARG A 44 -7.45 -9.97 -1.52
N ARG A 45 -7.54 -8.84 -0.81
CA ARG A 45 -8.28 -8.69 0.47
C ARG A 45 -9.79 -8.58 0.29
N GLY A 46 -10.28 -8.02 -0.82
CA GLY A 46 -11.71 -7.88 -1.15
C GLY A 46 -12.13 -6.43 -1.33
#